data_AF-A0A1R0XBB6-F1
#
_entry.id   AF-A0A1R0XBB6-F1
#
_cell.length_a   1.000
_cell.length_b   1.000
_cell.length_c   1.000
_cell.angle_alpha   90.00
_cell.angle_beta   90.00
_cell.angle_gamma   90.00
#
_symmetry.space_group_name_H-M   'P 1'
#
loop_
_entity.id
_entity.type
_entity.pdbx_description
1 polymer ?
#
loop_
_entity_poly.entity_id
_entity_poly.type
_entity_poly.pdbx_seq_one_letter_code
_entity_poly.pdbx_strand_id
1 'polypeptide(L)'
;MANTNFKQKEITTKAGKTYTLQHPGVRNVTRINDRVKNKHGVNSEEKICDEMFKHVVVQPKVTIDDFEDYGEMVEVANKAFYFVTGTPDPDEVDPEEDNDDK
;
A
#
# COMPACT_ATOMS: atom_id res chain seq x y z
N MET A 1 -0.83 22.59 16.41
CA MET A 1 -1.49 21.41 15.79
C MET A 1 -0.60 20.93 14.65
N ALA A 2 0.23 19.93 14.88
CA ALA A 2 0.95 19.21 13.84
C ALA A 2 1.42 17.90 14.48
N ASN A 3 0.97 16.79 13.92
CA ASN A 3 1.64 15.48 13.95
C ASN A 3 0.82 14.55 13.05
N THR A 4 0.65 14.95 11.81
CA THR A 4 0.27 14.01 10.77
C THR A 4 1.57 13.36 10.34
N ASN A 5 1.72 12.08 10.66
CA ASN A 5 2.88 11.27 10.34
C ASN A 5 2.93 11.07 8.81
N PHE A 6 3.37 12.09 8.07
CA PHE A 6 3.44 12.13 6.60
C PHE A 6 4.58 11.23 6.10
N LYS A 7 4.53 9.94 6.46
CA LYS A 7 5.36 8.95 5.80
C LYS A 7 4.83 8.82 4.37
N GLN A 8 5.69 9.17 3.42
CA GLN A 8 5.49 8.90 2.01
C GLN A 8 6.58 7.92 1.57
N LYS A 9 6.25 7.10 0.58
CA LYS A 9 7.16 6.11 0.03
C LYS A 9 6.91 5.99 -1.47
N GLU A 10 7.97 6.03 -2.25
CA GLU A 10 7.89 5.70 -3.66
C GLU A 10 8.14 4.20 -3.84
N ILE A 11 7.27 3.54 -4.59
CA ILE A 11 7.41 2.14 -4.98
C ILE A 11 7.48 2.07 -6.49
N THR A 12 8.21 1.07 -6.99
CA THR A 12 8.22 0.73 -8.41
C THR A 12 7.68 -0.69 -8.57
N THR A 13 6.77 -0.88 -9.52
CA THR A 13 6.23 -2.21 -9.85
C THR A 13 7.21 -3.01 -10.70
N LYS A 14 7.00 -4.33 -10.80
CA LYS A 14 7.77 -5.18 -11.72
C LYS A 14 7.62 -4.76 -13.19
N ALA A 15 6.51 -4.10 -13.53
CA ALA A 15 6.27 -3.49 -14.84
C ALA A 15 7.02 -2.16 -15.06
N GLY A 16 7.74 -1.66 -14.05
CA GLY A 16 8.51 -0.41 -14.12
C GLY A 16 7.68 0.86 -13.91
N LYS A 17 6.45 0.76 -13.40
CA LYS A 17 5.63 1.93 -13.06
C LYS A 17 5.90 2.40 -11.64
N THR A 18 6.07 3.70 -11.45
CA THR A 18 6.34 4.30 -10.15
C THR A 18 5.07 4.86 -9.53
N TYR A 19 4.85 4.57 -8.25
CA TYR A 19 3.74 5.07 -7.46
C TYR A 19 4.24 5.67 -6.15
N THR A 20 3.65 6.78 -5.75
CA THR A 20 3.85 7.42 -4.45
C THR A 20 2.73 7.00 -3.52
N LEU A 21 3.11 6.37 -2.41
CA LEU A 21 2.26 5.99 -1.31
C LEU A 21 2.33 7.04 -0.20
N GLN A 22 1.21 7.29 0.47
CA GLN A 22 1.13 8.16 1.63
C GLN A 22 0.34 7.50 2.74
N HIS A 23 0.89 7.51 3.96
CA HIS A 23 0.25 6.89 5.09
C HIS A 23 -0.99 7.71 5.50
N PRO A 24 -2.22 7.17 5.44
CA PRO A 24 -3.45 7.94 5.64
C PRO A 24 -3.74 8.25 7.12
N GLY A 25 -2.88 7.77 8.03
CA GLY A 25 -2.98 7.90 9.48
C GLY A 25 -3.72 6.71 10.11
N VAL A 26 -3.36 6.38 11.36
CA VAL A 26 -3.82 5.16 12.05
C VAL A 26 -5.34 5.02 12.04
N ARG A 27 -6.08 6.10 12.29
CA ARG A 27 -7.56 6.10 12.26
C ARG A 27 -8.12 5.67 10.90
N ASN A 28 -7.52 6.13 9.80
CA ASN A 28 -7.97 5.76 8.46
C ASN A 28 -7.58 4.33 8.13
N VAL A 29 -6.39 3.87 8.53
CA VAL A 29 -5.98 2.47 8.40
C VAL A 29 -6.95 1.53 9.12
N THR A 30 -7.32 1.82 10.36
CA THR A 30 -8.31 1.02 11.10
C THR A 30 -9.65 0.97 10.36
N ARG A 31 -10.14 2.13 9.90
CA ARG A 31 -11.40 2.21 9.14
C ARG A 31 -11.35 1.43 7.83
N ILE A 32 -10.22 1.45 7.13
CA ILE A 32 -10.01 0.65 5.92
C ILE A 32 -10.10 -0.84 6.28
N ASN A 33 -9.38 -1.29 7.32
CA ASN A 33 -9.39 -2.68 7.76
C ASN A 33 -10.80 -3.20 8.13
N ASP A 34 -11.63 -2.33 8.71
CA ASP A 34 -13.02 -2.66 9.02
C ASP A 34 -13.90 -2.74 7.76
N ARG A 35 -13.70 -1.83 6.78
CA ARG A 35 -14.51 -1.78 5.54
C ARG A 35 -14.23 -2.91 4.57
N VAL A 36 -12.99 -3.38 4.52
CA VAL A 36 -12.57 -4.42 3.57
C VAL A 36 -13.05 -5.81 3.96
N LYS A 37 -13.46 -6.02 5.22
CA LYS A 37 -13.99 -7.30 5.69
C LYS A 37 -15.42 -7.52 5.17
N ASN A 38 -15.69 -8.75 4.75
CA ASN A 38 -17.04 -9.20 4.42
C ASN A 38 -17.80 -9.69 5.67
N LYS A 39 -19.04 -10.14 5.49
CA LYS A 39 -19.91 -10.64 6.58
C LYS A 39 -19.34 -11.83 7.37
N HIS A 40 -18.30 -12.48 6.84
CA HIS A 40 -17.60 -13.60 7.47
C HIS A 40 -16.25 -13.20 8.08
N GLY A 41 -15.92 -11.89 8.09
CA GLY A 41 -14.64 -11.39 8.57
C GLY A 41 -13.47 -11.61 7.60
N VAL A 42 -13.76 -12.06 6.38
CA VAL A 42 -12.73 -12.32 5.35
C VAL A 42 -12.51 -11.06 4.52
N ASN A 43 -11.26 -10.76 4.24
CA ASN A 43 -10.86 -9.63 3.42
C ASN A 43 -11.37 -9.80 1.98
N SER A 44 -12.05 -8.77 1.47
CA SER A 44 -12.43 -8.68 0.07
C SER A 44 -11.32 -7.94 -0.68
N GLU A 45 -10.70 -8.64 -1.63
CA GLU A 45 -9.57 -8.13 -2.41
C GLU A 45 -9.93 -6.87 -3.20
N GLU A 46 -11.08 -6.89 -3.87
CA GLU A 46 -11.61 -5.72 -4.59
C GLU A 46 -11.72 -4.49 -3.68
N LYS A 47 -12.25 -4.65 -2.46
CA LYS A 47 -12.35 -3.56 -1.49
C LYS A 47 -10.99 -3.09 -0.98
N ILE A 48 -10.03 -4.00 -0.80
CA ILE A 48 -8.66 -3.63 -0.41
C ILE A 48 -8.06 -2.77 -1.50
N CYS A 49 -8.13 -3.21 -2.76
CA CYS A 49 -7.58 -2.48 -3.89
C CYS A 49 -8.19 -1.08 -3.99
N ASP A 50 -9.52 -0.97 -3.95
CA ASP A 50 -10.21 0.33 -4.02
C ASP A 50 -9.80 1.27 -2.87
N GLU A 51 -9.78 0.77 -1.63
CA GLU A 51 -9.41 1.59 -0.47
C GLU A 51 -7.93 2.00 -0.49
N MET A 52 -7.02 1.12 -0.93
CA MET A 52 -5.59 1.43 -1.09
C MET A 52 -5.36 2.50 -2.14
N PHE A 53 -5.97 2.37 -3.32
CA PHE A 53 -5.80 3.34 -4.40
C PHE A 53 -6.42 4.70 -4.07
N LYS A 54 -7.52 4.70 -3.31
CA LYS A 54 -8.22 5.93 -2.94
C LYS A 54 -7.54 6.71 -1.83
N HIS A 55 -6.95 6.03 -0.85
CA HIS A 55 -6.46 6.65 0.38
C HIS A 55 -4.94 6.58 0.58
N VAL A 56 -4.24 5.66 -0.09
CA VAL A 56 -2.82 5.41 0.11
C VAL A 56 -2.01 5.78 -1.13
N VAL A 57 -2.45 5.38 -2.34
CA VAL A 57 -1.79 5.79 -3.58
C VAL A 57 -2.17 7.23 -3.91
N VAL A 58 -1.21 8.15 -3.84
CA VAL A 58 -1.45 9.58 -4.07
C VAL A 58 -0.99 10.03 -5.46
N GLN A 59 -0.04 9.33 -6.08
CA GLN A 59 0.46 9.69 -7.41
C GLN A 59 1.04 8.45 -8.15
N PRO A 60 0.71 8.23 -9.43
CA PRO A 60 -0.48 8.76 -10.10
C PRO A 60 -1.74 8.33 -9.35
N LYS A 61 -2.79 9.15 -9.43
CA LYS A 61 -4.08 8.79 -8.85
C LYS A 61 -4.77 7.80 -9.78
N VAL A 62 -4.90 6.57 -9.30
CA VAL A 62 -5.42 5.44 -10.07
C VAL A 62 -6.63 4.82 -9.37
N THR A 63 -7.36 4.02 -10.14
CA THR A 63 -8.49 3.19 -9.76
C THR A 63 -8.26 1.78 -10.30
N ILE A 64 -9.09 0.82 -9.90
CA ILE A 64 -8.99 -0.57 -10.39
C ILE A 64 -9.07 -0.62 -11.93
N ASP A 65 -9.88 0.24 -12.55
CA ASP A 65 -10.10 0.28 -13.99
C ASP A 65 -8.88 0.80 -14.80
N ASP A 66 -7.90 1.43 -14.13
CA ASP A 66 -6.67 1.92 -14.76
C ASP A 66 -5.63 0.81 -14.98
N PHE A 67 -5.90 -0.41 -14.48
CA PHE A 67 -5.02 -1.56 -14.61
C PHE A 67 -5.56 -2.55 -15.65
N GLU A 68 -4.75 -2.85 -16.65
CA GLU A 68 -5.04 -3.91 -17.64
C GLU A 68 -4.64 -5.29 -17.12
N ASP A 69 -3.63 -5.35 -16.25
CA ASP A 69 -3.12 -6.58 -15.67
C ASP A 69 -3.50 -6.70 -14.19
N TYR A 70 -4.15 -7.81 -13.85
CA TYR A 70 -4.59 -8.10 -12.50
C TYR A 70 -3.42 -8.25 -11.52
N GLY A 71 -2.31 -8.85 -11.97
CA GLY A 71 -1.12 -9.04 -11.15
C GLY A 71 -0.48 -7.71 -10.76
N GLU A 72 -0.39 -6.77 -11.70
CA GLU A 72 0.12 -5.42 -11.43
C GLU A 72 -0.78 -4.68 -10.43
N MET A 73 -2.10 -4.75 -10.60
CA MET A 73 -3.05 -4.14 -9.66
C MET A 73 -2.85 -4.67 -8.24
N VAL A 74 -2.80 -5.99 -8.09
CA VAL A 74 -2.62 -6.66 -6.80
C VAL A 74 -1.26 -6.34 -6.20
N GLU A 75 -0.21 -6.25 -7.01
CA GLU A 75 1.12 -5.84 -6.57
C GLU A 75 1.07 -4.45 -5.92
N VAL A 76 0.52 -3.44 -6.61
CA VAL A 76 0.44 -2.07 -6.08
C VAL A 76 -0.40 -2.02 -4.81
N ALA A 77 -1.54 -2.72 -4.78
CA ALA A 77 -2.42 -2.76 -3.61
C ALA A 77 -1.75 -3.42 -2.40
N ASN A 78 -1.01 -4.52 -2.60
CA ASN A 78 -0.28 -5.20 -1.53
C ASN A 78 0.87 -4.35 -0.99
N LYS A 79 1.65 -3.72 -1.87
CA LYS A 79 2.71 -2.78 -1.46
C LYS A 79 2.15 -1.62 -0.64
N ALA A 80 1.01 -1.05 -1.08
CA ALA A 80 0.29 -0.03 -0.33
C ALA A 80 -0.19 -0.54 1.04
N PHE A 81 -0.70 -1.78 1.09
CA PHE A 81 -1.16 -2.41 2.33
C PHE A 81 -0.02 -2.62 3.32
N TYR A 82 1.10 -3.20 2.90
CA TYR A 82 2.30 -3.41 3.72
C TYR A 82 2.83 -2.10 4.28
N PHE A 83 2.87 -1.06 3.45
CA PHE A 83 3.27 0.27 3.87
C PHE A 83 2.39 0.85 4.98
N VAL A 84 1.07 0.65 4.93
CA VAL A 84 0.16 1.17 5.96
C VAL A 84 0.05 0.30 7.21
N THR A 85 0.30 -1.00 7.11
CA THR A 85 0.34 -1.90 8.26
C THR A 85 1.70 -1.94 8.95
N GLY A 86 2.74 -1.41 8.30
CA GLY A 86 4.13 -1.52 8.77
C GLY A 86 4.67 -2.96 8.68
N THR A 87 4.04 -3.79 7.85
CA THR A 87 4.52 -5.14 7.55
C THR A 87 5.69 -5.00 6.57
N PRO A 88 6.80 -5.74 6.77
CA PRO A 88 7.88 -5.76 5.78
C PRO A 88 7.34 -6.29 4.45
N ASP A 89 7.60 -5.56 3.37
CA ASP A 89 7.25 -5.99 2.03
C ASP A 89 8.25 -7.08 1.60
N PRO A 90 7.80 -8.32 1.30
CA PRO A 90 8.70 -9.41 0.91
C PRO A 90 9.43 -9.16 -0.42
N ASP A 91 8.93 -8.24 -1.26
CA ASP A 91 9.55 -7.87 -2.53
C ASP A 91 10.48 -6.64 -2.39
N GLU A 92 10.58 -6.02 -1.21
CA GLU A 92 11.55 -4.96 -0.95
C GLU A 92 12.87 -5.54 -0.44
N VAL A 93 13.91 -5.35 -1.24
CA VAL A 93 15.30 -5.47 -0.78
C VAL A 93 15.56 -4.34 0.22
N ASP A 94 15.65 -4.70 1.49
CA ASP A 94 16.05 -3.78 2.56
C ASP A 94 17.48 -3.28 2.27
N PRO A 95 17.71 -1.98 2.06
CA PRO A 95 19.06 -1.46 1.86
C PRO A 95 19.92 -1.47 3.13
N GLU A 96 19.38 -1.87 4.30
CA GLU A 96 20.09 -1.86 5.59
C GLU A 96 20.62 -3.23 6.07
N GLU A 97 20.86 -4.20 5.17
CA GLU A 97 21.68 -5.41 5.48
C GLU A 97 23.16 -5.30 5.04
N ASP A 98 23.68 -4.09 4.83
CA ASP A 98 25.13 -3.85 4.78
C ASP A 98 25.50 -2.91 5.94
N ASN A 99 25.79 -3.45 7.12
CA ASN A 99 26.75 -2.93 8.10
C ASN A 99 26.69 -3.77 9.40
N ASP A 100 27.38 -4.91 9.44
CA ASP A 100 28.13 -5.26 10.64
C ASP A 100 29.50 -5.79 10.21
N ASP A 101 30.45 -4.86 10.30
CA ASP A 101 31.86 -4.96 9.98
C ASP A 101 32.57 -5.72 11.13
N LYS A 102 33.13 -6.91 10.84
CA LYS A 102 34.31 -7.46 11.53
C LYS A 102 34.93 -8.68 10.85
#